data_AF-A0A087QQA3-F1
#
_entry.id   AF-A0A087QQA3-F1
#
_cell.length_a   1.000
_cell.length_b   1.000
_cell.length_c   1.000
_cell.angle_alpha   90.00
_cell.angle_beta   90.00
_cell.angle_gamma   90.00
#
_symmetry.space_group_name_H-M   'P 1'
#
loop_
_entity.id
_entity.type
_entity.pdbx_description
1 polymer ?
#
loop_
_entity_poly.entity_id
_entity_poly.type
_entity_poly.pdbx_seq_one_letter_code
_entity_poly.pdbx_strand_id
1 'polypeptide(L)'
;MAGVSGCMKYSMFVFNFLFWVCGSVILGVSIWIRVSKDAQQVSACSHTRTILFAGVDLLIAVGSIIMVLGFLGCCGAIKESRCMLLLFFIGLLLILILQITGGILGAVYRSQIETSLNKTLLAGVNSLQSSTEESKTFQDKFQKFERMNQCCGLLNGPADWGKNFNTPFGSNKICECELKNPSADLCTLFQGRYIYKKPCGDVIIKYLKDHLLIIMGIAFGLAVIEILGLGFSMSLYCQIQRK
;
A
#
# COMPACT_ATOMS: atom_id res chain seq x y z
N MET A 1 0.22 7.74 48.43
CA MET A 1 0.02 8.40 47.12
C MET A 1 0.98 7.75 46.14
N ALA A 2 0.50 6.81 45.32
CA ALA A 2 1.36 6.19 44.32
C ALA A 2 1.62 7.24 43.22
N GLY A 3 2.87 7.72 43.12
CA GLY A 3 3.27 8.61 42.03
C GLY A 3 3.04 7.96 40.67
N VAL A 4 2.85 8.78 39.64
CA VAL A 4 2.78 8.29 38.25
C VAL A 4 4.02 7.43 37.99
N SER A 5 3.83 6.18 37.59
CA SER A 5 4.93 5.26 37.34
C SER A 5 5.76 5.79 36.16
N GLY A 6 6.93 6.36 36.45
CA GLY A 6 7.80 7.01 35.46
C GLY A 6 8.09 6.12 34.24
N CYS A 7 8.23 4.79 34.47
CA CYS A 7 8.40 3.81 33.40
C CYS A 7 7.28 3.87 32.34
N MET A 8 6.00 3.92 32.75
CA MET A 8 4.87 4.04 31.79
C MET A 8 4.91 5.37 31.04
N LYS A 9 5.23 6.48 31.71
CA LYS A 9 5.30 7.82 31.09
C LYS A 9 6.37 7.86 30.00
N TYR A 10 7.59 7.39 30.31
CA TYR A 10 8.69 7.38 29.34
C TYR A 10 8.48 6.36 28.22
N SER A 11 7.98 5.16 28.54
CA SER A 11 7.64 4.16 27.52
C SER A 11 6.61 4.70 26.53
N MET A 12 5.50 5.26 27.03
CA MET A 12 4.46 5.84 26.18
C MET A 12 4.98 7.00 25.35
N PHE A 13 5.84 7.85 25.92
CA PHE A 13 6.48 8.93 25.16
C PHE A 13 7.35 8.40 24.01
N VAL A 14 8.25 7.45 24.28
CA VAL A 14 9.18 6.91 23.27
C VAL A 14 8.42 6.23 22.14
N PHE A 15 7.45 5.36 22.44
CA PHE A 15 6.66 4.69 21.40
C PHE A 15 5.86 5.68 20.55
N ASN A 16 5.17 6.64 21.16
CA ASN A 16 4.40 7.65 20.41
C ASN A 16 5.29 8.61 19.62
N PHE A 17 6.50 8.91 20.11
CA PHE A 17 7.47 9.71 19.38
C PHE A 17 7.98 8.98 18.13
N LEU A 18 8.24 7.66 18.22
CA LEU A 18 8.58 6.85 17.05
C LEU A 18 7.45 6.84 16.02
N PHE A 19 6.20 6.66 16.46
CA PHE A 19 5.04 6.76 15.56
C PHE A 19 4.93 8.14 14.92
N TRP A 20 5.16 9.22 15.67
CA TRP A 20 5.17 10.58 15.14
C TRP A 20 6.20 10.74 14.02
N VAL A 21 7.45 10.32 14.24
CA VAL A 21 8.51 10.38 13.22
C VAL A 21 8.14 9.55 11.99
N CYS A 22 7.69 8.30 12.18
CA CYS A 22 7.26 7.44 11.08
C CYS A 22 6.11 8.07 10.29
N GLY A 23 5.12 8.64 10.97
CA GLY A 23 4.00 9.37 10.36
C GLY A 23 4.47 10.56 9.54
N SER A 24 5.41 11.35 10.06
CA SER A 24 6.00 12.48 9.33
C SER A 24 6.77 12.05 8.08
N VAL A 25 7.53 10.95 8.13
CA VAL A 25 8.24 10.41 6.96
C VAL A 25 7.24 9.90 5.92
N ILE A 26 6.23 9.12 6.32
CA ILE A 26 5.19 8.61 5.41
C ILE A 26 4.47 9.78 4.75
N LEU A 27 4.05 10.78 5.52
CA LEU A 27 3.37 11.96 5.00
C LEU A 27 4.25 12.75 4.02
N GLY A 28 5.52 12.97 4.38
CA GLY A 28 6.49 13.67 3.54
C GLY A 28 6.72 12.96 2.20
N VAL A 29 6.95 11.65 2.23
CA VAL A 29 7.13 10.83 1.03
C VAL A 29 5.86 10.80 0.19
N SER A 30 4.69 10.69 0.81
CA SER A 30 3.41 10.63 0.08
C SER A 30 3.09 11.97 -0.61
N ILE A 31 3.34 13.10 0.05
CA ILE A 31 3.22 14.43 -0.55
C ILE A 31 4.25 14.61 -1.67
N TRP A 32 5.49 14.16 -1.47
CA TRP A 32 6.51 14.19 -2.51
C TRP A 32 6.06 13.43 -3.76
N ILE A 33 5.54 12.21 -3.61
CA ILE A 33 4.99 11.41 -4.71
C ILE A 33 3.80 12.12 -5.36
N ARG A 34 2.91 12.73 -4.58
CA ARG A 34 1.73 13.44 -5.11
C ARG A 34 2.10 14.63 -6.00
N VAL A 35 3.17 15.35 -5.65
CA VAL A 35 3.58 16.60 -6.32
C VAL A 35 4.65 16.37 -7.38
N SER A 36 5.39 15.27 -7.33
CA SER A 36 6.45 14.95 -8.29
C SER A 36 5.89 14.80 -9.71
N LYS A 37 6.46 15.56 -10.65
CA LYS A 37 6.10 15.50 -12.08
C LYS A 37 6.36 14.11 -12.68
N ASP A 38 7.41 13.44 -12.23
CA ASP A 38 7.73 12.07 -12.62
C ASP A 38 6.68 11.06 -12.15
N ALA A 39 6.03 11.30 -11.00
CA ALA A 39 4.93 10.46 -10.51
C ALA A 39 3.60 10.80 -11.19
N GLN A 40 3.38 12.07 -11.53
CA GLN A 40 2.25 12.52 -12.36
C GLN A 40 2.31 11.99 -13.80
N GLN A 41 3.51 11.80 -14.36
CA GLN A 41 3.71 11.21 -15.69
C GLN A 41 3.47 9.69 -15.73
N VAL A 42 3.53 9.01 -14.59
CA VAL A 42 3.34 7.55 -14.46
C VAL A 42 1.87 7.15 -14.37
N SER A 43 1.03 8.09 -13.96
CA SER A 43 -0.37 7.92 -13.64
C SER A 43 -1.23 8.45 -14.79
N ALA A 44 -1.38 7.67 -15.85
CA ALA A 44 -1.66 8.26 -17.15
C ALA A 44 -2.58 7.37 -18.04
N CYS A 45 -3.35 6.51 -17.36
CA CYS A 45 -4.67 6.15 -17.84
C CYS A 45 -5.63 6.75 -16.82
N SER A 46 -6.70 7.43 -17.23
CA SER A 46 -7.59 8.13 -16.29
C SER A 46 -7.96 7.27 -15.08
N HIS A 47 -8.19 5.96 -15.28
CA HIS A 47 -8.50 5.03 -14.22
C HIS A 47 -7.31 4.56 -13.36
N THR A 48 -6.16 4.21 -13.97
CA THR A 48 -4.93 3.82 -13.23
C THR A 48 -4.32 5.02 -12.49
N ARG A 49 -4.48 6.23 -13.06
CA ARG A 49 -4.19 7.51 -12.42
C ARG A 49 -5.01 7.66 -11.16
N THR A 50 -6.32 7.47 -11.25
CA THR A 50 -7.21 7.53 -10.09
C THR A 50 -6.82 6.52 -9.02
N ILE A 51 -6.45 5.28 -9.38
CA ILE A 51 -6.12 4.25 -8.39
C ILE A 51 -4.79 4.51 -7.69
N LEU A 52 -3.73 4.84 -8.45
CA LEU A 52 -2.44 5.19 -7.86
C LEU A 52 -2.54 6.44 -6.99
N PHE A 53 -3.25 7.48 -7.47
CA PHE A 53 -3.46 8.68 -6.68
C PHE A 53 -4.40 8.47 -5.50
N ALA A 54 -5.39 7.58 -5.60
CA ALA A 54 -6.20 7.18 -4.46
C ALA A 54 -5.34 6.47 -3.40
N GLY A 55 -4.39 5.62 -3.81
CA GLY A 55 -3.43 4.99 -2.90
C GLY A 55 -2.52 6.02 -2.22
N VAL A 56 -1.99 6.99 -2.97
CA VAL A 56 -1.16 8.07 -2.41
C VAL A 56 -1.98 8.98 -1.48
N ASP A 57 -3.21 9.33 -1.85
CA ASP A 57 -4.12 10.11 -0.99
C ASP A 57 -4.46 9.36 0.30
N LEU A 58 -4.64 8.05 0.23
CA LEU A 58 -4.83 7.21 1.41
C LEU A 58 -3.57 7.21 2.28
N LEU A 59 -2.37 7.12 1.71
CA LEU A 59 -1.11 7.22 2.46
C LEU A 59 -0.92 8.60 3.11
N ILE A 60 -1.35 9.69 2.47
CA ILE A 60 -1.39 11.03 3.06
C ILE A 60 -2.33 11.05 4.26
N ALA A 61 -3.55 10.52 4.10
CA ALA A 61 -4.53 10.44 5.18
C ALA A 61 -3.98 9.63 6.37
N VAL A 62 -3.50 8.41 6.12
CA VAL A 62 -2.92 7.52 7.15
C VAL A 62 -1.71 8.16 7.82
N GLY A 63 -0.77 8.71 7.04
CA GLY A 63 0.42 9.39 7.56
C GLY A 63 0.07 10.58 8.45
N SER A 64 -0.92 11.38 8.05
CA SER A 64 -1.39 12.53 8.85
C SER A 64 -2.03 12.09 10.16
N ILE A 65 -2.86 11.03 10.16
CA ILE A 65 -3.49 10.49 11.37
C ILE A 65 -2.42 9.95 12.33
N ILE A 66 -1.47 9.16 11.84
CA ILE A 66 -0.38 8.61 12.66
C ILE A 66 0.46 9.75 13.27
N MET A 67 0.77 10.79 12.50
CA MET A 67 1.50 11.96 12.98
C MET A 67 0.72 12.69 14.08
N VAL A 68 -0.57 12.98 13.87
CA VAL A 68 -1.39 13.70 14.86
C VAL A 68 -1.54 12.89 16.15
N LEU A 69 -1.84 11.59 16.05
CA LEU A 69 -2.00 10.74 17.23
C LEU A 69 -0.67 10.54 17.98
N GLY A 70 0.44 10.35 17.25
CA GLY A 70 1.77 10.29 17.86
C GLY A 70 2.10 11.57 18.63
N PHE A 71 1.79 12.75 18.08
CA PHE A 71 1.97 14.03 18.75
C PHE A 71 1.10 14.17 20.01
N LEU A 72 -0.18 13.82 19.92
CA LEU A 72 -1.10 13.87 21.06
C LEU A 72 -0.67 12.90 22.17
N GLY A 73 -0.25 11.69 21.81
CA GLY A 73 0.25 10.70 22.76
C GLY A 73 1.53 11.15 23.46
N CYS A 74 2.51 11.69 22.70
CA CYS A 74 3.77 12.13 23.28
C CYS A 74 3.61 13.39 24.16
N CYS A 75 2.88 14.41 23.68
CA CYS A 75 2.64 15.63 24.45
C CYS A 75 1.69 15.40 25.62
N GLY A 76 0.67 14.55 25.47
CA GLY A 76 -0.24 14.17 26.55
C GLY A 76 0.49 13.50 27.70
N ALA A 77 1.41 12.57 27.40
CA ALA A 77 2.23 11.90 28.39
C ALA A 77 3.18 12.87 29.11
N ILE A 78 3.96 13.69 28.39
CA ILE A 78 4.94 14.61 29.00
C ILE A 78 4.28 15.72 29.80
N LYS A 79 3.32 16.44 29.18
CA LYS A 79 2.65 17.61 29.77
C LYS A 79 1.62 17.24 30.83
N GLU A 80 1.38 15.94 31.06
CA GLU A 80 0.32 15.45 31.95
C GLU A 80 -1.04 16.07 31.61
N SER A 81 -1.31 16.30 30.31
CA SER A 81 -2.54 16.96 29.86
C SER A 81 -3.65 15.94 29.65
N ARG A 82 -4.65 15.98 30.54
CA ARG A 82 -5.83 15.10 30.49
C ARG A 82 -6.58 15.21 29.16
N CYS A 83 -6.71 16.42 28.62
CA CYS A 83 -7.41 16.65 27.34
C CYS A 83 -6.67 15.98 26.17
N MET A 84 -5.35 16.12 26.08
CA MET A 84 -4.56 15.49 25.01
C MET A 84 -4.57 13.96 25.09
N LEU A 85 -4.49 13.39 26.30
CA LEU A 85 -4.60 11.96 26.52
C LEU A 85 -5.99 11.42 26.15
N LEU A 86 -7.05 12.16 26.46
CA LEU A 86 -8.42 11.80 26.09
C LEU A 86 -8.60 11.82 24.56
N LEU A 87 -8.10 12.86 23.87
CA LEU A 87 -8.14 12.92 22.41
C LEU A 87 -7.36 11.78 21.76
N PHE A 88 -6.18 11.45 22.30
CA PHE A 88 -5.40 10.30 21.87
C PHE A 88 -6.19 8.98 22.06
N PHE A 89 -6.83 8.80 23.22
CA PHE A 89 -7.65 7.63 23.51
C PHE A 89 -8.83 7.50 22.54
N ILE A 90 -9.58 8.59 22.33
CA ILE A 90 -10.72 8.60 21.39
C ILE A 90 -10.23 8.28 19.97
N GLY A 91 -9.11 8.87 19.55
CA GLY A 91 -8.49 8.60 18.26
C GLY A 91 -8.15 7.13 18.05
N LEU A 92 -7.43 6.51 19.00
CA LEU A 92 -7.12 5.08 18.94
C LEU A 92 -8.38 4.21 18.92
N LEU A 93 -9.39 4.57 19.72
CA LEU A 93 -10.65 3.80 19.78
C LEU A 93 -11.38 3.83 18.43
N LEU A 94 -11.42 5.00 17.77
CA LEU A 94 -12.01 5.13 16.44
C LEU A 94 -11.25 4.31 15.39
N ILE A 95 -9.91 4.29 15.43
CA ILE A 95 -9.12 3.46 14.50
C ILE A 95 -9.40 1.97 14.74
N LEU A 96 -9.45 1.53 15.99
CA LEU A 96 -9.75 0.13 16.32
C LEU A 96 -11.14 -0.28 15.78
N ILE A 97 -12.15 0.59 15.91
CA ILE A 97 -13.49 0.35 15.35
C ILE A 97 -13.44 0.27 13.82
N LEU A 98 -12.72 1.19 13.16
CA LEU A 98 -12.54 1.18 11.71
C LEU A 98 -11.81 -0.09 11.25
N GLN A 99 -10.82 -0.55 12.02
CA GLN A 99 -10.05 -1.74 11.70
C GLN A 99 -10.91 -3.02 11.80
N ILE A 100 -11.70 -3.16 12.86
CA ILE A 100 -12.65 -4.28 13.02
C ILE A 100 -13.68 -4.24 11.88
N THR A 101 -14.26 -3.06 11.62
CA THR A 101 -15.24 -2.86 10.55
C THR A 101 -14.65 -3.22 9.19
N GLY A 102 -13.45 -2.72 8.88
CA GLY A 102 -12.73 -3.03 7.65
C GLY A 102 -12.40 -4.52 7.51
N GLY A 103 -12.02 -5.18 8.60
CA GLY A 103 -11.82 -6.63 8.64
C GLY A 103 -13.09 -7.42 8.33
N ILE A 104 -14.22 -7.05 8.93
CA ILE A 104 -15.53 -7.67 8.68
C ILE A 104 -15.97 -7.44 7.23
N LEU A 105 -15.93 -6.19 6.76
CA LEU A 105 -16.31 -5.84 5.39
C LEU A 105 -15.40 -6.55 4.38
N GLY A 106 -14.09 -6.60 4.62
CA GLY A 106 -13.15 -7.32 3.78
C GLY A 106 -13.41 -8.82 3.73
N ALA A 107 -13.91 -9.41 4.82
CA ALA A 107 -14.30 -10.82 4.87
C ALA A 107 -15.63 -11.09 4.14
N VAL A 108 -16.62 -10.20 4.29
CA VAL A 108 -17.96 -10.36 3.68
C VAL A 108 -17.92 -10.07 2.17
N TYR A 109 -17.20 -9.03 1.75
CA TYR A 109 -17.19 -8.55 0.37
C TYR A 109 -16.04 -9.11 -0.48
N ARG A 110 -15.51 -10.28 -0.14
CA ARG A 110 -14.39 -10.92 -0.87
C ARG A 110 -14.65 -11.03 -2.38
N SER A 111 -15.84 -11.47 -2.78
CA SER A 111 -16.23 -11.60 -4.19
C SER A 111 -16.26 -10.27 -4.94
N GLN A 112 -16.66 -9.18 -4.26
CA GLN A 112 -16.65 -7.84 -4.84
C GLN A 112 -15.23 -7.30 -4.98
N ILE A 113 -14.35 -7.62 -4.03
CA ILE A 113 -12.91 -7.29 -4.11
C ILE A 113 -12.29 -8.00 -5.31
N GLU A 114 -12.54 -9.30 -5.50
CA GLU A 114 -12.06 -10.05 -6.67
C GLU A 114 -12.58 -9.46 -7.99
N THR A 115 -13.86 -9.08 -8.03
CA THR A 115 -14.45 -8.40 -9.20
C THR A 115 -13.78 -7.06 -9.48
N SER A 116 -13.48 -6.28 -8.45
CA SER A 116 -12.81 -4.98 -8.56
C SER A 116 -11.35 -5.13 -9.00
N LEU A 117 -10.66 -6.17 -8.52
CA LEU A 117 -9.32 -6.54 -8.99
C LEU A 117 -9.35 -6.88 -10.48
N ASN A 118 -10.30 -7.69 -10.94
CA ASN A 118 -10.44 -8.02 -12.36
C ASN A 118 -10.71 -6.79 -13.23
N LYS A 119 -11.58 -5.86 -12.77
CA LYS A 119 -11.80 -4.58 -13.46
C LYS A 119 -10.53 -3.73 -13.54
N THR A 120 -9.73 -3.73 -12.47
CA THR A 120 -8.44 -3.04 -12.42
C THR A 120 -7.45 -3.65 -13.41
N LEU A 121 -7.39 -4.99 -13.48
CA LEU A 121 -6.55 -5.68 -14.46
C LEU A 121 -7.01 -5.36 -15.90
N LEU A 122 -8.31 -5.35 -16.17
CA LEU A 122 -8.85 -4.95 -17.47
C LEU A 122 -8.50 -3.49 -17.84
N ALA A 123 -8.58 -2.57 -16.89
CA ALA A 123 -8.15 -1.19 -17.10
C ALA A 123 -6.63 -1.10 -17.40
N GLY A 124 -5.84 -1.96 -16.76
CA GLY A 124 -4.42 -2.13 -17.08
C GLY A 124 -4.19 -2.59 -18.51
N VAL A 125 -4.96 -3.59 -19.00
CA VAL A 125 -4.92 -4.04 -20.40
C VAL A 125 -5.24 -2.90 -21.36
N ASN A 126 -6.29 -2.12 -21.10
CA ASN A 126 -6.63 -0.96 -21.92
C ASN A 126 -5.49 0.08 -21.96
N SER A 127 -4.74 0.21 -20.86
CA SER A 127 -3.56 1.09 -20.78
C SER A 127 -2.39 0.56 -21.62
N LEU A 128 -2.24 -0.77 -21.77
CA LEU A 128 -1.22 -1.37 -22.63
C LEU A 128 -1.52 -1.17 -24.12
N GLN A 129 -2.80 -1.12 -24.51
CA GLN A 129 -3.22 -0.92 -25.90
C GLN A 129 -3.34 0.55 -26.31
N SER A 130 -3.43 1.46 -25.35
CA SER A 130 -3.50 2.89 -25.60
C SER A 130 -2.24 3.42 -26.29
N SER A 131 -2.39 4.51 -27.04
CA SER A 131 -1.29 5.20 -27.76
C SER A 131 -1.04 6.62 -27.21
N THR A 132 -1.63 6.96 -26.07
CA THR A 132 -1.42 8.25 -25.42
C THR A 132 0.01 8.34 -24.86
N GLU A 133 0.64 9.52 -24.86
CA GLU A 133 1.97 9.74 -24.26
C GLU A 133 2.05 9.24 -22.81
N GLU A 134 0.96 9.47 -22.11
CA GLU A 134 0.65 8.96 -20.81
C GLU A 134 0.77 7.42 -20.70
N SER A 135 0.10 6.66 -21.57
CA SER A 135 0.16 5.20 -21.57
C SER A 135 1.56 4.65 -21.86
N LYS A 136 2.42 5.41 -22.56
CA LYS A 136 3.80 5.00 -22.82
C LYS A 136 4.65 4.91 -21.55
N THR A 137 4.48 5.82 -20.60
CA THR A 137 5.20 5.76 -19.32
C THR A 137 4.77 4.54 -18.49
N PHE A 138 3.47 4.21 -18.50
CA PHE A 138 2.97 3.00 -17.87
C PHE A 138 3.55 1.75 -18.54
N GLN A 139 3.57 1.71 -19.88
CA GLN A 139 4.13 0.62 -20.66
C GLN A 139 5.63 0.39 -20.36
N ASP A 140 6.45 1.44 -20.25
CA ASP A 140 7.87 1.31 -19.87
C ASP A 140 8.06 0.68 -18.48
N LYS A 141 7.29 1.16 -17.49
CA LYS A 141 7.35 0.61 -16.13
C LYS A 141 6.82 -0.81 -16.06
N PHE A 142 5.75 -1.09 -16.79
CA PHE A 142 5.15 -2.41 -16.84
C PHE A 142 6.08 -3.42 -17.54
N GLN A 143 6.79 -3.02 -18.58
CA GLN A 143 7.79 -3.87 -19.23
C GLN A 143 8.93 -4.25 -18.27
N LYS A 144 9.36 -3.33 -17.40
CA LYS A 144 10.33 -3.65 -16.33
C LYS A 144 9.76 -4.68 -15.35
N PHE A 145 8.48 -4.53 -14.99
CA PHE A 145 7.77 -5.49 -14.15
C PHE A 145 7.67 -6.87 -14.82
N GLU A 146 7.31 -6.95 -16.10
CA GLU A 146 7.25 -8.17 -16.90
C GLU A 146 8.57 -8.94 -16.87
N ARG A 147 9.70 -8.24 -17.05
CA ARG A 147 11.03 -8.87 -17.00
C ARG A 147 11.41 -9.34 -15.61
N MET A 148 11.22 -8.49 -14.60
CA MET A 148 11.56 -8.81 -13.22
C MET A 148 10.77 -10.02 -12.70
N ASN A 149 9.53 -10.21 -13.20
CA ASN A 149 8.63 -11.26 -12.75
C ASN A 149 8.42 -12.38 -13.78
N GLN A 150 9.18 -12.36 -14.88
CA GLN A 150 9.16 -13.38 -15.94
C GLN A 150 7.74 -13.72 -16.43
N CYS A 151 6.96 -12.68 -16.73
CA CYS A 151 5.57 -12.79 -17.19
C CYS A 151 5.34 -11.86 -18.39
N CYS A 152 4.24 -12.07 -19.11
CA CYS A 152 3.89 -11.29 -20.30
C CYS A 152 2.40 -10.94 -20.30
N GLY A 153 2.06 -9.68 -20.54
CA GLY A 153 0.67 -9.19 -20.54
C GLY A 153 0.01 -9.29 -19.17
N LEU A 154 -1.23 -8.83 -19.05
CA LEU A 154 -1.97 -8.85 -17.77
C LEU A 154 -2.87 -10.08 -17.65
N LEU A 155 -3.77 -10.29 -18.60
CA LEU A 155 -4.82 -11.31 -18.59
C LEU A 155 -4.62 -12.33 -19.72
N ASN A 156 -4.44 -11.87 -20.96
CA ASN A 156 -4.40 -12.72 -22.15
C ASN A 156 -2.99 -12.83 -22.76
N GLY A 157 -1.95 -12.61 -21.95
CA GLY A 157 -0.57 -12.75 -22.39
C GLY A 157 -0.16 -11.67 -23.40
N PRO A 158 0.63 -12.01 -24.45
CA PRO A 158 1.11 -11.04 -25.43
C PRO A 158 -0.01 -10.30 -26.19
N ALA A 159 -1.21 -10.89 -26.27
CA ALA A 159 -2.35 -10.30 -26.94
C ALA A 159 -2.82 -8.99 -26.29
N ASP A 160 -2.58 -8.83 -24.98
CA ASP A 160 -2.97 -7.61 -24.25
C ASP A 160 -2.24 -6.37 -24.73
N TRP A 161 -1.07 -6.52 -25.35
CA TRP A 161 -0.31 -5.41 -25.94
C TRP A 161 -0.89 -4.91 -27.26
N GLY A 162 -1.76 -5.68 -27.92
CA GLY A 162 -2.39 -5.30 -29.18
C GLY A 162 -1.38 -4.83 -30.24
N LYS A 163 -1.61 -3.63 -30.79
CA LYS A 163 -0.74 -3.03 -31.82
C LYS A 163 0.64 -2.61 -31.29
N ASN A 164 0.76 -2.41 -29.97
CA ASN A 164 1.99 -1.97 -29.32
C ASN A 164 2.97 -3.13 -29.08
N PHE A 165 2.59 -4.39 -29.29
CA PHE A 165 3.45 -5.54 -29.02
C PHE A 165 4.79 -5.52 -29.78
N ASN A 166 4.79 -4.92 -30.98
CA ASN A 166 5.98 -4.81 -31.83
C ASN A 166 6.63 -3.43 -31.77
N THR A 167 6.11 -2.50 -30.98
CA THR A 167 6.77 -1.20 -30.78
C THR A 167 7.88 -1.35 -29.74
N PRO A 168 9.15 -1.15 -30.12
CA PRO A 168 10.25 -1.23 -29.18
C PRO A 168 10.13 -0.09 -28.15
N PHE A 169 10.22 -0.44 -26.86
CA PHE A 169 10.42 0.52 -25.78
C PHE A 169 11.91 0.52 -25.42
N GLY A 170 12.62 1.58 -25.83
CA GLY A 170 14.08 1.64 -25.72
C GLY A 170 14.77 0.56 -26.56
N SER A 171 15.74 -0.13 -25.97
CA SER A 171 16.57 -1.17 -26.63
C SER A 171 15.95 -2.58 -26.63
N ASN A 172 14.70 -2.71 -26.22
CA ASN A 172 14.30 -3.84 -25.39
C ASN A 172 12.92 -4.34 -25.83
N LYS A 173 12.80 -5.61 -26.24
CA LYS A 173 11.53 -6.13 -26.79
C LYS A 173 10.54 -6.47 -25.68
N ILE A 174 9.25 -6.27 -25.96
CA ILE A 174 8.16 -6.56 -25.05
C ILE A 174 8.07 -8.07 -24.79
N CYS A 175 7.87 -8.45 -23.52
CA CYS A 175 7.77 -9.84 -23.07
C CYS A 175 8.97 -10.76 -23.42
N GLU A 176 10.12 -10.21 -23.79
CA GLU A 176 11.26 -11.01 -24.27
C GLU A 176 11.74 -11.97 -23.19
N CYS A 177 11.79 -13.26 -23.54
CA CYS A 177 12.22 -14.34 -22.65
C CYS A 177 13.74 -14.54 -22.80
N GLU A 178 14.51 -14.13 -21.79
CA GLU A 178 15.98 -14.13 -21.84
C GLU A 178 16.60 -15.50 -21.48
N LEU A 179 16.16 -16.59 -22.12
CA LEU A 179 16.75 -17.93 -21.87
C LEU A 179 17.79 -18.34 -22.91
N LYS A 180 18.96 -18.76 -22.41
CA LYS A 180 20.00 -19.45 -23.19
C LYS A 180 19.63 -20.92 -23.50
N ASN A 181 18.79 -21.55 -22.67
CA ASN A 181 18.25 -22.90 -22.85
C ASN A 181 16.76 -22.89 -22.45
N PRO A 182 15.81 -22.84 -23.40
CA PRO A 182 14.40 -22.69 -23.06
C PRO A 182 13.87 -23.99 -22.44
N SER A 183 13.65 -23.99 -21.12
CA SER A 183 12.70 -24.92 -20.52
C SER A 183 11.33 -24.63 -21.14
N ALA A 184 10.68 -25.64 -21.74
CA ALA A 184 9.39 -25.50 -22.43
C ALA A 184 8.26 -24.94 -21.54
N ASP A 185 8.46 -24.93 -20.22
CA ASP A 185 7.49 -24.43 -19.26
C ASP A 185 7.49 -22.91 -19.05
N LEU A 186 8.59 -22.20 -19.32
CA LEU A 186 8.71 -20.77 -19.02
C LEU A 186 8.49 -19.86 -20.23
N CYS A 187 9.05 -20.24 -21.39
CA CYS A 187 8.89 -19.48 -22.63
C CYS A 187 7.95 -20.18 -23.62
N THR A 188 7.30 -19.40 -24.46
CA THR A 188 6.57 -19.89 -25.64
C THR A 188 7.00 -19.12 -26.88
N LEU A 189 6.94 -19.78 -28.04
CA LEU A 189 7.19 -19.12 -29.32
C LEU A 189 5.94 -18.33 -29.73
N PHE A 190 6.09 -17.03 -29.99
CA PHE A 190 5.02 -16.16 -30.46
C PHE A 190 5.57 -15.18 -31.48
N GLN A 191 4.97 -15.13 -32.68
CA GLN A 191 5.45 -14.30 -33.80
C GLN A 191 6.97 -14.42 -34.07
N GLY A 192 7.51 -15.64 -34.01
CA GLY A 192 8.93 -15.92 -34.29
C GLY A 192 9.90 -15.49 -33.18
N ARG A 193 9.42 -15.06 -32.00
CA ARG A 193 10.24 -14.73 -30.83
C ARG A 193 9.83 -15.55 -29.59
N TYR A 194 10.77 -15.83 -28.70
CA TYR A 194 10.48 -16.44 -27.41
C TYR A 194 10.01 -15.38 -26.41
N ILE A 195 8.81 -15.59 -25.85
CA ILE A 195 8.22 -14.71 -24.85
C ILE A 195 7.86 -15.48 -23.58
N TYR A 196 7.73 -14.78 -22.46
CA TYR A 196 7.21 -15.39 -21.23
C TYR A 196 5.79 -15.93 -21.45
N LYS A 197 5.56 -17.17 -21.04
CA LYS A 197 4.29 -17.88 -21.21
C LYS A 197 3.21 -17.42 -20.24
N LYS A 198 3.60 -17.04 -19.02
CA LYS A 198 2.67 -16.78 -17.92
C LYS A 198 2.14 -15.34 -17.96
N PRO A 199 0.82 -15.10 -17.80
CA PRO A 199 0.28 -13.76 -17.67
C PRO A 199 0.67 -13.13 -16.33
N CYS A 200 0.96 -11.83 -16.32
CA CYS A 200 1.36 -11.12 -15.11
C CYS A 200 0.22 -10.96 -14.10
N GLY A 201 -1.05 -10.98 -14.54
CA GLY A 201 -2.20 -10.96 -13.64
C GLY A 201 -2.19 -12.14 -12.67
N ASP A 202 -1.83 -13.34 -13.14
CA ASP A 202 -1.67 -14.51 -12.27
C ASP A 202 -0.53 -14.34 -11.27
N VAL A 203 0.56 -13.70 -11.69
CA VAL A 203 1.68 -13.39 -10.80
C VAL A 203 1.24 -12.40 -9.72
N ILE A 204 0.53 -11.33 -10.10
CA ILE A 204 -0.01 -10.32 -9.17
C ILE A 204 -1.00 -10.96 -8.19
N ILE A 205 -1.97 -11.74 -8.68
CA ILE A 205 -2.97 -12.41 -7.84
C ILE A 205 -2.31 -13.40 -6.89
N LYS A 206 -1.34 -14.18 -7.37
CA LYS A 206 -0.58 -15.11 -6.54
C LYS A 206 0.19 -14.36 -5.45
N TYR A 207 0.90 -13.30 -5.82
CA TYR A 207 1.62 -12.45 -4.87
C TYR A 207 0.68 -11.89 -3.79
N LEU A 208 -0.48 -11.37 -4.18
CA LEU A 208 -1.48 -10.87 -3.23
C LEU A 208 -1.98 -11.96 -2.28
N LYS A 209 -2.26 -13.17 -2.78
CA LYS A 209 -2.71 -14.31 -1.97
C LYS A 209 -1.63 -14.76 -0.99
N ASP A 210 -0.39 -14.88 -1.45
CA ASP A 210 0.74 -15.34 -0.64
C ASP A 210 1.05 -14.34 0.49
N HIS A 211 0.90 -13.03 0.24
CA HIS A 211 1.13 -11.98 1.23
C HIS A 211 -0.11 -11.62 2.08
N LEU A 212 -1.29 -12.16 1.78
CA LEU A 212 -2.52 -11.88 2.53
C LEU A 212 -2.39 -12.28 4.00
N LEU A 213 -1.71 -13.39 4.29
CA LEU A 213 -1.42 -13.83 5.66
C LEU A 213 -0.58 -12.80 6.41
N ILE A 214 0.45 -12.24 5.77
CA ILE A 214 1.31 -11.21 6.38
C ILE A 214 0.50 -9.94 6.66
N ILE A 215 -0.36 -9.52 5.73
CA ILE A 215 -1.23 -8.35 5.90
C ILE A 215 -2.17 -8.54 7.09
N MET A 216 -2.79 -9.72 7.23
CA MET A 216 -3.62 -10.05 8.39
C MET A 216 -2.81 -10.03 9.69
N GLY A 217 -1.56 -10.53 9.67
CA GLY A 217 -0.65 -10.48 10.80
C GLY A 217 -0.31 -9.05 11.23
N ILE A 218 0.02 -8.17 10.28
CA ILE A 218 0.28 -6.75 10.55
C ILE A 218 -0.96 -6.07 11.15
N ALA A 219 -2.14 -6.31 10.58
CA ALA A 219 -3.39 -5.78 11.13
C ALA A 219 -3.60 -6.24 12.57
N PHE A 220 -3.48 -7.55 12.85
CA PHE A 220 -3.63 -8.05 14.21
C PHE A 220 -2.61 -7.42 15.19
N GLY A 221 -1.35 -7.29 14.77
CA GLY A 221 -0.31 -6.63 15.56
C GLY A 221 -0.64 -5.17 15.88
N LEU A 222 -1.15 -4.41 14.90
CA LEU A 222 -1.61 -3.04 15.11
C LEU A 222 -2.74 -2.97 16.15
N ALA A 223 -3.74 -3.86 16.06
CA ALA A 223 -4.85 -3.88 17.02
C ALA A 223 -4.37 -4.15 18.46
N VAL A 224 -3.38 -5.03 18.64
CA VAL A 224 -2.77 -5.29 19.96
C VAL A 224 -2.07 -4.03 20.49
N ILE A 225 -1.29 -3.35 19.64
CA ILE A 225 -0.60 -2.10 20.01
C ILE A 225 -1.61 -1.01 20.39
N GLU A 226 -2.71 -0.89 19.65
CA GLU A 226 -3.78 0.08 19.95
C GLU A 226 -4.44 -0.19 21.31
N ILE A 227 -4.77 -1.46 21.61
CA ILE A 227 -5.36 -1.84 22.90
C ILE A 227 -4.41 -1.49 24.06
N LEU A 228 -3.11 -1.74 23.91
CA LEU A 228 -2.10 -1.33 24.89
C LEU A 228 -2.04 0.19 25.04
N GLY A 229 -2.08 0.93 23.92
CA GLY A 229 -2.13 2.39 23.90
C GLY A 229 -3.36 2.96 24.61
N LEU A 230 -4.53 2.37 24.40
CA LEU A 230 -5.78 2.70 25.10
C LEU A 230 -5.66 2.48 26.61
N GLY A 231 -5.14 1.30 27.01
CA GLY A 231 -4.94 0.94 28.41
C GLY A 231 -3.97 1.88 29.13
N PHE A 232 -2.82 2.19 28.49
CA PHE A 232 -1.84 3.13 29.05
C PHE A 232 -2.36 4.56 29.11
N SER A 233 -3.06 5.03 28.07
CA SER A 233 -3.66 6.36 28.06
C SER A 233 -4.67 6.54 29.20
N MET A 234 -5.58 5.56 29.38
CA MET A 234 -6.58 5.62 30.45
C MET A 234 -5.95 5.51 31.84
N SER A 235 -4.93 4.66 31.99
CA SER A 235 -4.20 4.52 33.25
C SER A 235 -3.50 5.83 33.64
N LEU A 236 -2.80 6.48 32.70
CA LEU A 236 -2.18 7.78 32.94
C LEU A 236 -3.21 8.88 33.20
N TYR A 237 -4.31 8.90 32.44
CA TYR A 237 -5.42 9.84 32.67
C TYR A 237 -5.94 9.74 34.11
N CYS A 238 -6.23 8.53 34.60
CA CYS A 238 -6.68 8.29 35.97
C CYS A 238 -5.63 8.68 37.02
N GLN A 239 -4.34 8.41 36.78
CA GLN A 239 -3.28 8.80 37.70
C GLN A 239 -3.14 10.33 37.79
N ILE A 240 -3.22 11.03 36.65
CA ILE A 240 -3.21 12.50 36.60
C ILE A 240 -4.48 13.07 37.22
N GLN A 241 -5.62 12.36 37.16
CA GLN A 241 -6.86 12.78 37.82
C GLN A 241 -6.81 12.73 39.35
N ARG A 242 -6.10 11.73 39.88
CA ARG A 242 -5.94 11.51 41.32
C ARG A 242 -4.85 12.37 41.97
N LYS A 243 -4.04 13.04 41.15
CA LYS A 243 -3.03 14.03 41.56
C LYS A 243 -3.69 15.41 41.64
#